data_AF-A0A937TZT4-F1
#
_entry.id   AF-A0A937TZT4-F1
#
_cell.length_a   1.000
_cell.length_b   1.000
_cell.length_c   1.000
_cell.angle_alpha   90.00
_cell.angle_beta   90.00
_cell.angle_gamma   90.00
#
_symmetry.space_group_name_H-M   'P 1'
#
loop_
_entity.id
_entity.type
_entity.pdbx_description
1 polymer ?
#
loop_
_entity_poly.entity_id
_entity_poly.type
_entity_poly.pdbx_seq_one_letter_code
_entity_poly.pdbx_strand_id
1 'polypeptide(L)' 'MNMLFIISTDDGETIYNAMRLANVGVEKGDEISVFMLGKGVLFEKSGNEAFDVMGQVNKFEGDFYV' A
#
# COMPACT_ATOMS: atom_id res chain seq x y z
N MET A 1 13.12 3.07 11.33
CA MET A 1 12.62 1.75 11.77
C MET A 1 12.33 0.93 10.53
N ASN A 2 12.45 -0.39 10.61
CA ASN A 2 12.24 -1.27 9.45
C ASN A 2 10.89 -1.98 9.62
N MET A 3 9.99 -1.85 8.65
CA MET A 3 8.64 -2.40 8.72
C MET A 3 8.18 -2.97 7.37
N LEU A 4 7.58 -4.16 7.42
CA LEU A 4 6.96 -4.81 6.27
C LEU A 4 5.44 -4.80 6.41
N PHE A 5 4.75 -4.30 5.39
CA PHE A 5 3.32 -4.41 5.20
C PHE A 5 3.03 -5.61 4.31
N ILE A 6 2.10 -6.46 4.75
CA ILE A 6 1.63 -7.60 3.96
C ILE A 6 0.15 -7.37 3.68
N ILE A 7 -0.20 -7.19 2.41
CA ILE A 7 -1.55 -6.86 1.98
C ILE A 7 -2.10 -8.02 1.15
N SER A 8 -3.08 -8.73 1.69
CA SER A 8 -3.63 -9.96 1.10
C SER A 8 -5.10 -9.86 0.66
N THR A 9 -5.69 -8.67 0.75
CA THR A 9 -7.11 -8.38 0.48
C THR A 9 -7.26 -7.54 -0.78
N ASP A 10 -8.39 -7.66 -1.48
CA ASP A 10 -8.82 -6.79 -2.58
C ASP A 10 -9.74 -5.64 -2.13
N ASP A 11 -10.00 -5.52 -0.82
CA ASP A 11 -10.79 -4.42 -0.24
C ASP A 11 -10.08 -3.07 -0.39
N GLY A 12 -10.70 -2.16 -1.15
CA GLY A 12 -10.13 -0.86 -1.51
C GLY A 12 -9.81 0.04 -0.33
N GLU A 13 -10.70 0.11 0.67
CA GLU A 13 -10.48 0.92 1.87
C GLU A 13 -9.28 0.41 2.69
N THR A 14 -9.18 -0.90 2.84
CA THR A 14 -8.08 -1.54 3.58
C THR A 14 -6.75 -1.31 2.88
N ILE A 15 -6.68 -1.52 1.56
CA ILE A 15 -5.46 -1.26 0.79
C ILE A 15 -5.08 0.22 0.86
N TYR A 16 -6.04 1.12 0.65
CA TYR A 16 -5.83 2.56 0.70
C TYR A 16 -5.24 2.99 2.05
N ASN A 17 -5.83 2.55 3.16
CA ASN A 17 -5.35 2.93 4.48
C ASN A 17 -3.99 2.31 4.83
N ALA A 18 -3.73 1.06 4.41
CA ALA A 18 -2.43 0.42 4.59
C ALA A 18 -1.33 1.19 3.83
N MET A 19 -1.56 1.49 2.55
CA MET A 19 -0.62 2.26 1.73
C MET A 19 -0.46 3.70 2.23
N ARG A 20 -1.54 4.33 2.70
CA ARG A 20 -1.48 5.67 3.31
C ARG A 20 -0.58 5.68 4.54
N LEU A 21 -0.66 4.66 5.40
CA LEU A 21 0.23 4.56 6.56
C LEU A 21 1.67 4.25 6.14
N ALA A 22 1.87 3.38 5.15
CA ALA A 22 3.20 3.08 4.60
C ALA A 22 3.89 4.37 4.09
N ASN A 23 3.15 5.22 3.36
CA ASN A 23 3.65 6.53 2.92
C ASN A 23 4.06 7.44 4.08
N VAL A 24 3.30 7.49 5.17
CA VAL A 24 3.67 8.27 6.36
C VAL A 24 4.97 7.75 7.00
N GLY A 25 5.19 6.44 6.99
CA GLY A 25 6.44 5.84 7.44
C GLY A 25 7.63 6.31 6.61
N VAL A 26 7.52 6.21 5.28
CA VAL A 26 8.54 6.69 4.33
C VAL A 26 8.83 8.19 4.54
N GLU A 27 7.79 9.02 4.65
CA GLU A 27 7.94 10.48 4.89
C GLU A 27 8.66 10.82 6.20
N LYS A 28 8.62 9.93 7.19
CA LYS A 28 9.34 10.09 8.47
C LYS A 28 10.77 9.53 8.44
N GLY A 29 11.20 8.96 7.32
CA GLY A 29 12.53 8.37 7.15
C GLY A 29 12.63 6.92 7.63
N ASP A 30 11.49 6.21 7.76
CA ASP A 30 11.50 4.77 8.02
C ASP A 30 11.74 3.96 6.74
N GLU A 31 12.38 2.79 6.88
CA GLU A 31 12.54 1.81 5.80
C GLU A 31 11.27 0.95 5.74
N ILE A 32 10.41 1.24 4.78
CA ILE A 32 9.13 0.55 4.60
C ILE A 32 9.19 -0.35 3.37
N SER A 33 8.76 -1.59 3.55
CA SER A 33 8.49 -2.52 2.45
C SER A 33 7.01 -2.87 2.41
N VAL A 34 6.46 -3.09 1.22
CA VAL A 34 5.09 -3.55 0.99
C VAL A 34 5.15 -4.82 0.14
N PHE A 35 4.46 -5.87 0.55
CA PHE A 35 4.27 -7.08 -0.23
C PHE A 35 2.78 -7.34 -0.46
N MET A 36 2.37 -7.26 -1.73
CA MET A 36 1.04 -7.63 -2.18
C MET A 36 1.02 -9.15 -2.43
N LEU A 37 0.03 -9.87 -1.88
CA LEU A 37 -0.14 -11.29 -2.20
C LEU A 37 -1.61 -11.70 -2.29
N GLY A 38 -1.88 -12.88 -2.86
CA GLY A 38 -3.24 -13.40 -2.96
C GLY A 38 -4.16 -12.42 -3.69
N LYS A 39 -5.27 -12.02 -3.06
CA LYS A 39 -6.19 -11.04 -3.65
C LYS A 39 -5.60 -9.64 -3.76
N GLY A 40 -4.64 -9.30 -2.91
CA GLY A 40 -3.96 -8.00 -2.91
C GLY A 40 -3.20 -7.70 -4.21
N VAL A 41 -2.84 -8.72 -4.99
CA VAL A 41 -2.20 -8.56 -6.30
C VAL A 41 -3.10 -7.81 -7.30
N LEU A 42 -4.42 -7.77 -7.06
CA LEU A 42 -5.38 -7.05 -7.90
C LEU A 42 -5.58 -5.58 -7.50
N PHE A 43 -4.70 -5.01 -6.67
CA PHE A 43 -4.82 -3.66 -6.09
C PHE A 43 -5.10 -2.56 -7.12
N GLU A 44 -4.61 -2.71 -8.36
CA GLU A 44 -4.85 -1.78 -9.47
C GLU A 44 -6.34 -1.56 -9.77
N LYS A 45 -7.20 -2.53 -9.40
CA LYS A 45 -8.66 -2.51 -9.63
C LYS A 45 -9.46 -2.34 -8.33
N SER A 46 -8.80 -2.25 -7.18
CA SER A 46 -9.46 -2.22 -5.87
C SER A 46 -9.90 -0.83 -5.42
N GLY A 47 -9.39 0.23 -6.06
CA GLY A 47 -9.74 1.62 -5.71
C GLY A 47 -11.13 2.08 -6.18
N ASN A 48 -11.60 3.18 -5.61
CA ASN A 48 -12.81 3.90 -6.02
C ASN A 48 -12.67 5.41 -5.72
N GLU A 49 -13.73 6.21 -5.95
CA GLU A 49 -13.69 7.66 -5.72
C GLU A 49 -13.37 8.07 -4.27
N ALA A 50 -13.77 7.28 -3.27
CA ALA A 50 -13.48 7.55 -1.86
C ALA A 50 -12.09 7.04 -1.44
N PHE A 51 -11.59 6.00 -2.10
CA PHE A 51 -10.34 5.31 -1.78
C PHE A 51 -9.46 5.20 -3.02
N ASP A 52 -8.68 6.25 -3.27
CA ASP A 52 -7.70 6.30 -4.36
C ASP A 52 -6.46 5.45 -4.03
N VAL A 53 -6.62 4.14 -4.19
CA VAL A 53 -5.57 3.13 -3.98
C VAL A 53 -4.35 3.43 -4.85
N MET A 54 -4.56 3.69 -6.14
CA MET A 54 -3.46 3.93 -7.07
C MET A 54 -2.73 5.24 -6.77
N GLY A 55 -3.42 6.27 -6.29
CA GLY A 55 -2.78 7.49 -5.80
C GLY A 55 -1.82 7.22 -4.64
N GLN A 56 -2.19 6.36 -3.69
CA GLN A 56 -1.27 5.99 -2.60
C GLN A 56 -0.13 5.09 -3.05
N VAL A 57 -0.38 4.13 -3.95
CA VAL A 57 0.67 3.25 -4.50
C VAL A 57 1.67 4.04 -5.34
N ASN A 58 1.22 4.94 -6.19
CA ASN A 58 2.09 5.76 -7.04
C ASN A 58 2.95 6.76 -6.23
N LYS A 59 2.51 7.11 -5.01
CA LYS A 59 3.27 7.96 -4.08
C LYS A 59 4.34 7.17 -3.30
N PHE A 60 4.23 5.86 -3.23
CA PHE A 60 5.10 5.04 -2.38
C PHE A 60 6.51 4.91 -2.96
N GLU A 61 7.52 5.26 -2.16
CA GLU A 61 8.94 5.26 -2.55
C GLU A 61 9.76 4.17 -1.84
N GLY A 62 9.11 3.30 -1.05
CA GLY A 62 9.77 2.16 -0.40
C GLY A 62 9.85 0.92 -1.29
N ASP A 63 10.35 -0.19 -0.73
CA ASP A 63 10.44 -1.45 -1.48
C ASP A 63 9.05 -2.05 -1.70
N PHE A 64 8.68 -2.28 -2.96
CA PHE A 64 7.37 -2.79 -3.33
C PHE A 64 7.50 -4.14 -4.06
N TYR A 65 6.82 -5.15 -3.55
CA TYR A 65 6.82 -6.52 -4.08
C TYR A 65 5.40 -6.96 -4.43
N VAL A 66 5.27 -7.66 -5.56
CA VAL A 66 4.02 -8.23 -6.09
C VAL A 66 4.28 -9.66 -6.56
#